data_AF-A0A7S4PZ57-F1
#
_entry.id   AF-A0A7S4PZ57-F1
#
_cell.length_a   1.000
_cell.length_b   1.000
_cell.length_c   1.000
_cell.angle_alpha   90.00
_cell.angle_beta   90.00
_cell.angle_gamma   90.00
#
_symmetry.space_group_name_H-M   'P 1'
#
loop_
_entity.id
_entity.type
_entity.pdbx_description
1 polymer ?
#
loop_
_entity_poly.entity_id
_entity_poly.type
_entity_poly.pdbx_seq_one_letter_code
_entity_poly.pdbx_strand_id
1 'polypeptide(L)'
;LGWATSVQANTERRHADLERLPEIWNSAPSTGIPGLNAMISKMWVLQPSGRWSITDVIGPEGFNLHVGDEPQMQGNVKLRARENLAASGVVVRSMDREVCRPKASEVTLLERLGGASVVHRAMNMALDEAMANTGFGIVFEDRPETIQAIRDLYLDKVVQFLSAYPGSTGALEALESMKRAHQNWIFSDADFDAFAEQLSLALVRQAVPEEVVQEAIGCFNHLREAITNGYQAGATHAWQRDTARWREEVTSVTSTNGAGRLRAFAEQLMATLERHQDILQGLPPELQSLEGMERELQAYFSSEAGYSPLPLWPTSLSLDQLARFVECARRALVEARWPPEDALTIYFALREEWERAHLNSRLSELAACTRPHGVTQVAWMRFPLRILQALQTRPAAAGVCNHHAFPRCLANISVTLQKGCCDDPRHHFQRECSSLGLHHAFLDVLIEASASAGSDLPPEAASKVAAALRSMRPWLMRSSRSGGAGLRAEA
;
A
#
# COMPACT_ATOMS: atom_id res chain seq x y z
N LEU A 1 34.61 11.66 2.74
CA LEU A 1 35.55 11.74 3.88
C LEU A 1 35.02 12.60 5.03
N GLY A 2 34.43 13.79 4.80
CA GLY A 2 33.82 14.61 5.88
C GLY A 2 32.52 14.07 6.51
N TRP A 3 31.86 13.08 5.89
CA TRP A 3 30.64 12.46 6.43
C TRP A 3 30.95 11.45 7.55
N ALA A 4 32.06 10.72 7.45
CA ALA A 4 32.47 9.72 8.44
C ALA A 4 32.87 10.34 9.79
N THR A 5 33.53 11.50 9.77
CA THR A 5 33.92 12.23 10.99
C THR A 5 32.72 12.85 11.72
N SER A 6 31.68 13.26 11.00
CA SER A 6 30.41 13.74 11.58
C SER A 6 29.64 12.59 12.26
N VAL A 7 29.65 11.40 11.65
CA VAL A 7 29.02 10.18 12.21
C VAL A 7 29.74 9.71 13.47
N GLN A 8 31.07 9.72 13.48
CA GLN A 8 31.85 9.32 14.66
C GLN A 8 31.64 10.28 15.84
N ALA A 9 31.65 11.60 15.60
CA ALA A 9 31.37 12.59 16.63
C ALA A 9 29.93 12.48 17.20
N ASN A 10 28.94 12.16 16.38
CA ASN A 10 27.57 11.92 16.86
C ASN A 10 27.45 10.62 17.66
N THR A 11 28.26 9.60 17.34
CA THR A 11 28.25 8.31 18.04
C THR A 11 28.91 8.44 19.42
N GLU A 12 30.05 9.13 19.51
CA GLU A 12 30.76 9.43 20.77
C GLU A 12 29.90 10.30 21.70
N ARG A 13 29.21 11.30 21.16
CA ARG A 13 28.29 12.16 21.94
C ARG A 13 27.12 11.37 22.54
N ARG A 14 26.54 10.46 21.75
CA ARG A 14 25.44 9.58 22.21
C ARG A 14 25.89 8.57 23.25
N HIS A 15 27.12 8.04 23.14
CA HIS A 15 27.70 7.15 24.15
C HIS A 15 27.93 7.87 25.49
N ALA A 16 28.45 9.10 25.46
CA ALA A 16 28.63 9.92 26.65
C ALA A 16 27.29 10.27 27.35
N ASP A 17 26.21 10.41 26.58
CA ASP A 17 24.86 10.61 27.13
C ASP A 17 24.31 9.34 27.81
N LEU A 18 24.69 8.14 27.35
CA LEU A 18 24.30 6.86 27.96
C LEU A 18 25.02 6.60 29.29
N GLU A 19 26.31 6.92 29.38
CA GLU A 19 27.09 6.78 30.62
C GLU A 19 26.54 7.67 31.75
N ARG A 20 25.82 8.73 31.40
CA ARG A 20 25.17 9.66 32.35
C ARG A 20 23.76 9.27 32.76
N LEU A 21 23.16 8.23 32.15
CA LEU A 21 21.80 7.80 32.50
C LEU A 21 21.62 7.43 33.98
N PRO A 22 22.57 6.75 34.66
CA PRO A 22 22.47 6.48 36.09
C PRO A 22 22.50 7.75 36.94
N GLU A 23 23.27 8.77 36.55
CA GLU A 23 23.32 10.07 37.24
C GLU A 23 22.02 10.85 37.05
N ILE A 24 21.44 10.81 35.84
CA ILE A 24 20.14 11.42 35.53
C ILE A 24 19.01 10.70 36.28
N TRP A 25 19.07 9.37 36.39
CA TRP A 25 18.10 8.57 37.15
C TRP A 25 18.14 8.91 38.64
N ASN A 26 19.35 9.00 39.21
CA ASN A 26 19.54 9.28 40.63
C ASN A 26 19.31 10.75 41.02
N SER A 27 19.32 11.68 40.05
CA SER A 27 19.06 13.11 40.27
C SER A 27 17.63 13.55 39.96
N ALA A 28 16.81 12.67 39.36
CA ALA A 28 15.40 12.97 39.11
C ALA A 28 14.61 12.94 40.43
N PRO A 29 13.94 14.04 40.83
CA PRO A 29 13.07 14.03 42.01
C PRO A 29 11.97 12.99 41.82
N SER A 30 11.71 12.21 42.87
CA SER A 30 10.93 10.96 42.89
C SER A 30 9.43 11.08 42.55
N THR A 31 8.98 12.11 41.84
CA THR A 31 7.58 12.32 41.51
C THR A 31 7.41 12.93 40.12
N GLY A 32 7.22 12.10 39.10
CA GLY A 32 6.70 12.57 37.82
C GLY A 32 6.79 11.60 36.63
N ILE A 33 5.62 11.14 36.17
CA ILE A 33 5.37 10.48 34.87
C ILE A 33 6.07 11.15 33.66
N PRO A 34 6.26 12.50 33.61
CA PRO A 34 6.97 13.14 32.50
C PRO A 34 8.44 12.71 32.33
N GLY A 35 9.15 12.43 33.43
CA GLY A 35 10.55 11.98 33.39
C GLY A 35 10.69 10.56 32.81
N LEU A 36 9.73 9.69 33.15
CA LEU A 36 9.64 8.32 32.63
C LEU A 36 9.32 8.32 31.13
N ASN A 37 8.39 9.16 30.67
CA ASN A 37 8.04 9.26 29.26
C ASN A 37 9.19 9.82 28.40
N ALA A 38 9.91 10.84 28.90
CA ALA A 38 11.08 11.39 28.21
C ALA A 38 12.21 10.35 28.06
N MET A 39 12.33 9.43 29.01
CA MET A 39 13.32 8.36 29.01
C MET A 39 12.91 7.18 28.11
N ILE A 40 11.65 6.74 28.17
CA ILE A 40 11.08 5.72 27.26
C ILE A 40 11.22 6.17 25.80
N SER A 41 10.90 7.43 25.51
CA SER A 41 11.10 7.98 24.15
C SER A 41 12.56 8.01 23.72
N LYS A 42 13.53 8.17 24.63
CA LYS A 42 14.96 8.12 24.30
C LYS A 42 15.48 6.68 24.14
N MET A 43 14.93 5.71 24.89
CA MET A 43 15.27 4.29 24.75
C MET A 43 14.76 3.70 23.43
N TRP A 44 13.58 4.10 22.96
CA TRP A 44 13.00 3.63 21.68
C TRP A 44 13.78 4.10 20.44
N VAL A 45 14.59 5.14 20.55
CA VAL A 45 15.35 5.72 19.42
C VAL A 45 16.64 4.93 19.11
N LEU A 46 17.09 4.02 19.99
CA LEU A 46 18.48 3.55 19.94
C LEU A 46 18.75 2.08 19.56
N GLN A 47 17.79 1.14 19.47
CA GLN A 47 18.04 -0.16 18.78
C GLN A 47 16.79 -0.86 18.20
N PRO A 48 16.80 -1.31 16.93
CA PRO A 48 15.67 -2.03 16.31
C PRO A 48 15.57 -3.54 16.62
N SER A 49 16.59 -4.20 17.19
CA SER A 49 16.67 -5.67 17.17
C SER A 49 16.77 -6.41 18.51
N GLY A 50 16.67 -5.76 19.67
CA GLY A 50 16.85 -6.43 20.97
C GLY A 50 15.81 -6.06 22.02
N ARG A 51 14.91 -7.00 22.37
CA ARG A 51 13.97 -6.87 23.48
C ARG A 51 14.73 -6.81 24.80
N TRP A 52 14.47 -5.78 25.60
CA TRP A 52 14.66 -5.83 27.05
C TRP A 52 13.30 -6.03 27.69
N SER A 53 13.19 -6.95 28.65
CA SER A 53 12.07 -6.94 29.57
C SER A 53 12.28 -5.82 30.57
N ILE A 54 11.21 -5.13 31.00
CA ILE A 54 11.30 -4.11 32.05
C ILE A 54 11.89 -4.70 33.35
N THR A 55 11.78 -6.02 33.54
CA THR A 55 12.40 -6.76 34.65
C THR A 55 13.93 -6.79 34.59
N ASP A 56 14.54 -6.72 33.40
CA ASP A 56 16.00 -6.73 33.24
C ASP A 56 16.62 -5.38 33.66
N VAL A 57 15.81 -4.32 33.66
CA VAL A 57 16.20 -2.96 34.04
C VAL A 57 16.02 -2.72 35.54
N ILE A 58 15.04 -3.38 36.19
CA ILE A 58 14.70 -3.15 37.61
C ILE A 58 15.52 -4.08 38.53
N GLY A 59 16.20 -5.10 37.98
CA GLY A 59 16.96 -6.08 38.74
C GLY A 59 16.06 -7.09 39.48
N PRO A 60 16.61 -8.21 39.96
CA PRO A 60 15.83 -9.31 40.53
C PRO A 60 15.08 -9.00 41.83
N GLU A 61 15.25 -7.80 42.41
CA GLU A 61 14.63 -7.40 43.68
C GLU A 61 13.53 -6.32 43.55
N GLY A 62 13.05 -6.06 42.33
CA GLY A 62 11.97 -5.09 42.06
C GLY A 62 10.57 -5.55 42.49
N PHE A 63 10.02 -4.89 43.51
CA PHE A 63 8.68 -5.04 44.11
C PHE A 63 7.55 -5.56 43.19
N ASN A 64 6.88 -6.62 43.69
CA ASN A 64 5.66 -7.22 43.14
C ASN A 64 4.52 -6.20 42.93
N LEU A 65 4.23 -5.88 41.68
CA LEU A 65 2.91 -5.40 41.25
C LEU A 65 2.24 -6.53 40.48
N HIS A 66 1.36 -7.27 41.16
CA HIS A 66 0.45 -8.21 40.51
C HIS A 66 -0.50 -7.44 39.59
N VAL A 67 -0.28 -7.54 38.27
CA VAL A 67 -1.28 -7.23 37.26
C VAL A 67 -1.76 -8.57 36.72
N GLY A 68 -3.01 -8.90 37.03
CA GLY A 68 -3.63 -10.18 36.70
C GLY A 68 -3.92 -10.37 35.21
N ASP A 69 -3.76 -11.62 34.77
CA ASP A 69 -4.36 -12.32 33.63
C ASP A 69 -4.74 -11.50 32.39
N GLU A 70 -3.72 -11.30 31.55
CA GLU A 70 -3.71 -10.63 30.25
C GLU A 70 -4.60 -11.23 29.12
N PRO A 71 -5.03 -12.52 29.09
CA PRO A 71 -5.81 -13.04 27.97
C PRO A 71 -7.27 -12.54 27.92
N GLN A 72 -7.86 -12.11 29.04
CA GLN A 72 -9.29 -11.73 29.07
C GLN A 72 -9.53 -10.27 28.66
N MET A 73 -8.57 -9.35 28.83
CA MET A 73 -8.76 -7.95 28.42
C MET A 73 -8.70 -7.77 26.90
N GLN A 74 -7.81 -8.48 26.19
CA GLN A 74 -7.69 -8.34 24.73
C GLN A 74 -8.95 -8.86 24.00
N GLY A 75 -9.59 -9.91 24.51
CA GLY A 75 -10.86 -10.41 23.99
C GLY A 75 -12.01 -9.40 24.19
N ASN A 76 -12.09 -8.79 25.38
CA ASN A 76 -13.17 -7.87 25.74
C ASN A 76 -13.06 -6.50 25.05
N VAL A 77 -11.85 -6.02 24.74
CA VAL A 77 -11.64 -4.78 23.97
C VAL A 77 -12.03 -4.97 22.50
N LYS A 78 -11.71 -6.11 21.89
CA LYS A 78 -12.10 -6.43 20.50
C LYS A 78 -13.61 -6.65 20.35
N LEU A 79 -14.27 -7.26 21.35
CA LEU A 79 -15.72 -7.44 21.34
C LEU A 79 -16.47 -6.11 21.46
N ARG A 80 -16.07 -5.24 22.40
CA ARG A 80 -16.71 -3.93 22.60
C ARG A 80 -16.51 -2.96 21.43
N ALA A 81 -15.36 -3.01 20.75
CA ALA A 81 -15.14 -2.21 19.55
C ALA A 81 -16.09 -2.62 18.41
N ARG A 82 -16.36 -3.92 18.25
CA ARG A 82 -17.31 -4.45 17.26
C ARG A 82 -18.77 -4.14 17.61
N GLU A 83 -19.14 -4.21 18.89
CA GLU A 83 -20.49 -3.89 19.35
C GLU A 83 -20.81 -2.39 19.20
N ASN A 84 -19.83 -1.51 19.44
CA ASN A 84 -19.99 -0.06 19.25
C ASN A 84 -20.11 0.35 17.77
N LEU A 85 -19.48 -0.40 16.85
CA LEU A 85 -19.60 -0.21 15.40
C LEU A 85 -20.95 -0.70 14.84
N ALA A 86 -21.54 -1.73 15.46
CA ALA A 86 -22.86 -2.25 15.05
C ALA A 86 -24.03 -1.42 15.62
N ALA A 87 -23.85 -0.75 16.75
CA ALA A 87 -24.89 0.04 17.42
C ALA A 87 -25.09 1.45 16.82
N SER A 88 -24.14 1.98 16.05
CA SER A 88 -24.20 3.32 15.46
C SER A 88 -25.03 3.40 14.18
N GLY A 89 -26.19 2.74 14.14
CA GLY A 89 -27.11 2.78 13.00
C GLY A 89 -27.44 4.21 12.55
N VAL A 90 -26.69 4.71 11.56
CA VAL A 90 -26.83 6.05 11.02
C VAL A 90 -27.05 5.94 9.52
N VAL A 91 -28.20 6.45 9.10
CA VAL A 91 -28.66 6.57 7.72
C VAL A 91 -27.76 7.57 6.98
N VAL A 92 -27.00 7.08 6.00
CA VAL A 92 -26.23 7.90 5.07
C VAL A 92 -27.20 8.72 4.21
N ARG A 93 -27.36 10.01 4.50
CA ARG A 93 -27.99 10.96 3.58
C ARG A 93 -26.94 11.39 2.55
N SER A 94 -27.26 11.22 1.27
CA SER A 94 -26.42 11.68 0.16
C SER A 94 -26.18 13.18 0.27
N MET A 95 -24.93 13.56 0.54
CA MET A 95 -24.48 14.94 0.41
C MET A 95 -24.27 15.25 -1.07
N ASP A 96 -25.19 16.00 -1.67
CA ASP A 96 -24.87 16.79 -2.86
C ASP A 96 -23.88 17.87 -2.44
N ARG A 97 -22.62 17.83 -2.93
CA ARG A 97 -21.65 18.91 -2.70
C ARG A 97 -20.49 18.97 -3.70
N GLU A 98 -20.22 20.20 -4.13
CA GLU A 98 -18.97 20.70 -4.71
C GLU A 98 -17.74 20.16 -3.95
N VAL A 99 -16.93 19.33 -4.61
CA VAL A 99 -15.72 18.73 -4.03
C VAL A 99 -14.54 19.70 -4.19
N CYS A 100 -13.88 20.01 -3.07
CA CYS A 100 -12.69 20.87 -2.95
C CYS A 100 -12.84 22.36 -3.33
N ARG A 101 -14.04 22.94 -3.23
CA ARG A 101 -14.08 24.36 -2.84
C ARG A 101 -14.05 24.41 -1.32
N PRO A 102 -13.10 25.13 -0.69
CA PRO A 102 -13.26 25.44 0.71
C PRO A 102 -14.63 26.11 0.82
N LYS A 103 -15.54 25.52 1.61
CA LYS A 103 -16.48 26.37 2.29
C LYS A 103 -15.61 27.43 2.95
N ALA A 104 -15.93 28.70 2.77
CA ALA A 104 -15.24 29.79 3.43
C ALA A 104 -15.48 29.75 4.95
N SER A 105 -15.16 28.62 5.60
CA SER A 105 -14.86 28.57 7.01
C SER A 105 -13.48 29.15 7.16
N GLU A 106 -13.35 30.15 8.02
CA GLU A 106 -12.05 30.76 8.39
C GLU A 106 -11.05 29.72 8.94
N VAL A 107 -11.51 28.52 9.27
CA VAL A 107 -10.74 27.42 9.85
C VAL A 107 -10.25 26.45 8.77
N THR A 108 -8.94 26.23 8.74
CA THR A 108 -8.26 25.31 7.81
C THR A 108 -8.61 23.84 8.07
N LEU A 109 -8.38 22.96 7.08
CA LEU A 109 -8.53 21.50 7.27
C LEU A 109 -7.64 21.00 8.40
N LEU A 110 -6.41 21.50 8.50
CA LEU A 110 -5.47 21.15 9.57
C LEU A 110 -6.04 21.48 10.96
N GLU A 111 -6.63 22.66 11.13
CA GLU A 111 -7.25 23.05 12.41
C GLU A 111 -8.49 22.19 12.72
N ARG A 112 -9.32 21.87 11.72
CA ARG A 112 -10.45 20.94 11.86
C ARG A 112 -10.02 19.52 12.22
N LEU A 113 -8.81 19.11 11.84
CA LEU A 113 -8.19 17.85 12.25
C LEU A 113 -7.66 17.88 13.69
N GLY A 114 -7.72 19.01 14.40
CA GLY A 114 -7.14 19.19 15.73
C GLY A 114 -5.67 19.65 15.72
N GLY A 115 -5.23 20.22 14.59
CA GLY A 115 -3.90 20.79 14.41
C GLY A 115 -2.80 19.77 14.10
N ALA A 116 -1.59 20.28 13.84
CA ALA A 116 -0.43 19.47 13.46
C ALA A 116 -0.12 18.35 14.47
N SER A 117 -0.34 18.57 15.77
CA SER A 117 -0.05 17.56 16.79
C SER A 117 -0.91 16.30 16.66
N VAL A 118 -2.20 16.43 16.29
CA VAL A 118 -3.11 15.30 16.08
C VAL A 118 -2.71 14.56 14.81
N VAL A 119 -2.45 15.28 13.73
CA VAL A 119 -2.00 14.70 12.46
C VAL A 119 -0.69 13.95 12.63
N HIS A 120 0.29 14.50 13.35
CA HIS A 120 1.55 13.82 13.64
C HIS A 120 1.35 12.51 14.39
N ARG A 121 0.51 12.50 15.44
CA ARG A 121 0.21 11.27 16.19
C ARG A 121 -0.48 10.24 15.31
N ALA A 122 -1.50 10.66 14.54
CA ALA A 122 -2.21 9.77 13.65
C ALA A 122 -1.29 9.19 12.56
N MET A 123 -0.40 10.01 12.00
CA MET A 123 0.59 9.58 11.01
C MET A 123 1.59 8.58 11.58
N ASN A 124 2.12 8.82 12.78
CA ASN A 124 3.00 7.85 13.45
C ASN A 124 2.28 6.53 13.70
N MET A 125 1.06 6.56 14.22
CA MET A 125 0.26 5.35 14.43
C MET A 125 0.01 4.59 13.11
N ALA A 126 -0.30 5.30 12.03
CA ALA A 126 -0.53 4.71 10.73
C ALA A 126 0.75 4.08 10.16
N LEU A 127 1.90 4.75 10.31
CA LEU A 127 3.20 4.22 9.89
C LEU A 127 3.57 2.99 10.71
N ASP A 128 3.39 3.01 12.02
CA ASP A 128 3.66 1.86 12.89
C ASP A 128 2.81 0.65 12.49
N GLU A 129 1.52 0.86 12.24
CA GLU A 129 0.60 -0.21 11.82
C GLU A 129 0.90 -0.72 10.41
N ALA A 130 1.26 0.16 9.47
CA ALA A 130 1.68 -0.24 8.14
C ALA A 130 2.97 -1.07 8.20
N MET A 131 3.96 -0.61 8.95
CA MET A 131 5.23 -1.32 9.14
C MET A 131 5.01 -2.72 9.76
N ALA A 132 4.03 -2.87 10.65
CA ALA A 132 3.69 -4.13 11.29
C ALA A 132 2.90 -5.11 10.40
N ASN A 133 1.98 -4.63 9.52
CA ASN A 133 0.95 -5.50 8.92
C ASN A 133 0.88 -5.51 7.38
N THR A 134 1.59 -4.63 6.66
CA THR A 134 1.44 -4.56 5.19
C THR A 134 2.65 -5.10 4.44
N GLY A 135 3.58 -5.76 5.13
CA GLY A 135 4.90 -6.08 4.59
C GLY A 135 5.77 -4.85 4.35
N PHE A 136 5.27 -3.65 4.66
CA PHE A 136 5.97 -2.37 4.48
C PHE A 136 7.23 -2.31 5.34
N GLY A 137 7.20 -2.88 6.55
CA GLY A 137 8.37 -2.95 7.43
C GLY A 137 9.55 -3.69 6.83
N ILE A 138 9.28 -4.68 5.98
CA ILE A 138 10.32 -5.57 5.47
C ILE A 138 11.18 -4.88 4.41
N VAL A 139 10.61 -3.90 3.68
CA VAL A 139 11.35 -3.04 2.75
C VAL A 139 12.46 -2.25 3.47
N PHE A 140 12.32 -2.06 4.79
CA PHE A 140 13.23 -1.26 5.60
C PHE A 140 14.03 -2.04 6.64
N GLU A 141 13.87 -3.37 6.71
CA GLU A 141 14.59 -4.20 7.69
C GLU A 141 16.11 -4.03 7.60
N ASP A 142 16.64 -3.88 6.39
CA ASP A 142 18.07 -3.71 6.14
C ASP A 142 18.56 -2.25 6.30
N ARG A 143 17.65 -1.30 6.55
CA ARG A 143 17.94 0.16 6.56
C ARG A 143 17.09 0.93 7.59
N PRO A 144 17.29 0.70 8.90
CA PRO A 144 16.50 1.34 9.94
C PRO A 144 16.57 2.89 9.92
N GLU A 145 17.70 3.46 9.51
CA GLU A 145 17.85 4.90 9.32
C GLU A 145 16.94 5.47 8.23
N THR A 146 16.58 4.64 7.25
CA THR A 146 15.62 5.03 6.21
C THR A 146 14.25 5.24 6.85
N ILE A 147 13.80 4.36 7.75
CA ILE A 147 12.49 4.43 8.43
C ILE A 147 12.31 5.78 9.12
N GLN A 148 13.32 6.23 9.88
CA GLN A 148 13.22 7.50 10.58
C GLN A 148 13.14 8.68 9.59
N ALA A 149 13.94 8.65 8.52
CA ALA A 149 13.86 9.67 7.47
C ALA A 149 12.49 9.69 6.77
N ILE A 150 11.85 8.52 6.59
CA ILE A 150 10.46 8.42 6.08
C ILE A 150 9.51 9.09 7.06
N ARG A 151 9.58 8.72 8.34
CA ARG A 151 8.71 9.29 9.37
C ARG A 151 8.84 10.81 9.39
N ASP A 152 10.05 11.33 9.45
CA ASP A 152 10.31 12.77 9.46
C ASP A 152 9.74 13.45 8.20
N LEU A 153 9.91 12.84 7.03
CA LEU A 153 9.34 13.31 5.78
C LEU A 153 7.81 13.35 5.83
N TYR A 154 7.14 12.28 6.24
CA TYR A 154 5.67 12.21 6.27
C TYR A 154 5.10 13.19 7.29
N LEU A 155 5.71 13.30 8.46
CA LEU A 155 5.29 14.25 9.49
C LEU A 155 5.37 15.70 8.99
N ASP A 156 6.49 16.08 8.36
CA ASP A 156 6.66 17.43 7.81
C ASP A 156 5.76 17.67 6.58
N LYS A 157 5.87 16.81 5.56
CA LYS A 157 5.26 17.06 4.25
C LYS A 157 3.76 16.82 4.21
N VAL A 158 3.21 15.89 4.98
CA VAL A 158 1.75 15.71 5.03
C VAL A 158 1.10 16.87 5.77
N VAL A 159 1.69 17.36 6.86
CA VAL A 159 1.17 18.56 7.55
C VAL A 159 1.28 19.78 6.65
N GLN A 160 2.43 19.98 5.99
CA GLN A 160 2.59 21.05 5.00
C GLN A 160 1.50 20.96 3.93
N PHE A 161 1.26 19.77 3.38
CA PHE A 161 0.27 19.54 2.34
C PHE A 161 -1.17 19.78 2.80
N LEU A 162 -1.56 19.31 4.00
CA LEU A 162 -2.90 19.49 4.56
C LEU A 162 -3.17 20.93 5.04
N SER A 163 -2.12 21.68 5.36
CA SER A 163 -2.21 23.11 5.71
C SER A 163 -2.33 24.02 4.49
N ALA A 164 -1.92 23.54 3.32
CA ALA A 164 -1.78 24.33 2.12
C ALA A 164 -3.05 24.27 1.26
N TYR A 165 -3.40 25.39 0.63
CA TYR A 165 -4.44 25.38 -0.39
C TYR A 165 -3.98 24.55 -1.60
N PRO A 166 -4.86 23.74 -2.22
CA PRO A 166 -4.52 22.99 -3.43
C PRO A 166 -3.93 23.91 -4.51
N GLY A 167 -2.79 23.52 -5.07
CA GLY A 167 -2.06 24.29 -6.10
C GLY A 167 -1.19 25.45 -5.59
N SER A 168 -1.18 25.73 -4.28
CA SER A 168 -0.24 26.69 -3.70
C SER A 168 1.21 26.19 -3.76
N THR A 169 2.17 27.11 -3.67
CA THR A 169 3.61 26.78 -3.66
C THR A 169 3.96 25.75 -2.59
N GLY A 170 3.42 25.87 -1.38
CA GLY A 170 3.67 24.91 -0.31
C GLY A 170 3.15 23.50 -0.61
N ALA A 171 1.98 23.39 -1.26
CA ALA A 171 1.43 22.09 -1.69
C ALA A 171 2.29 21.46 -2.80
N LEU A 172 2.76 22.27 -3.76
CA LEU A 172 3.63 21.81 -4.85
C LEU A 172 5.01 21.38 -4.36
N GLU A 173 5.60 22.12 -3.41
CA GLU A 173 6.87 21.76 -2.78
C GLU A 173 6.77 20.46 -1.97
N ALA A 174 5.67 20.27 -1.24
CA ALA A 174 5.41 19.03 -0.51
C ALA A 174 5.27 17.84 -1.48
N LEU A 175 4.49 17.98 -2.55
CA LEU A 175 4.36 16.96 -3.60
C LEU A 175 5.70 16.56 -4.20
N GLU A 176 6.50 17.55 -4.59
CA GLU A 176 7.80 17.31 -5.20
C GLU A 176 8.81 16.69 -4.21
N SER A 177 8.75 17.08 -2.94
CA SER A 177 9.56 16.47 -1.86
C SER A 177 9.19 15.00 -1.66
N MET A 178 7.88 14.69 -1.62
CA MET A 178 7.39 13.31 -1.54
C MET A 178 7.83 12.51 -2.74
N LYS A 179 7.73 13.08 -3.95
CA LYS A 179 8.13 12.42 -5.20
C LYS A 179 9.60 12.03 -5.22
N ARG A 180 10.49 12.95 -4.81
CA ARG A 180 11.94 12.67 -4.76
C ARG A 180 12.27 11.61 -3.72
N ALA A 181 11.68 11.69 -2.53
CA ALA A 181 11.95 10.74 -1.46
C ALA A 181 11.51 9.31 -1.82
N HIS A 182 10.41 9.17 -2.55
CA HIS A 182 9.87 7.87 -2.95
C HIS A 182 10.40 7.35 -4.30
N GLN A 183 11.28 8.10 -4.98
CA GLN A 183 11.77 7.72 -6.32
C GLN A 183 12.45 6.34 -6.34
N ASN A 184 13.14 5.98 -5.27
CA ASN A 184 13.88 4.72 -5.16
C ASN A 184 13.12 3.66 -4.36
N TRP A 185 11.86 3.92 -4.01
CA TRP A 185 11.07 3.01 -3.20
C TRP A 185 10.04 2.32 -4.07
N ILE A 186 9.85 1.03 -3.78
CA ILE A 186 8.93 0.17 -4.51
C ILE A 186 7.59 0.16 -3.75
N PHE A 187 6.97 1.34 -3.67
CA PHE A 187 5.70 1.55 -2.99
C PHE A 187 4.54 1.59 -3.99
N SER A 188 3.72 0.53 -4.02
CA SER A 188 2.66 0.38 -5.01
C SER A 188 1.39 1.17 -4.68
N ASP A 189 0.45 1.22 -5.62
CA ASP A 189 -0.88 1.80 -5.37
C ASP A 189 -1.66 1.07 -4.27
N ALA A 190 -1.49 -0.24 -4.15
CA ALA A 190 -2.16 -1.02 -3.11
C ALA A 190 -1.47 -0.86 -1.74
N ASP A 191 -0.16 -0.62 -1.70
CA ASP A 191 0.52 -0.20 -0.47
C ASP A 191 0.03 1.16 0.00
N PHE A 192 -0.17 2.09 -0.95
CA PHE A 192 -0.76 3.39 -0.67
C PHE A 192 -2.18 3.26 -0.11
N ASP A 193 -3.03 2.42 -0.71
CA ASP A 193 -4.40 2.19 -0.23
C ASP A 193 -4.41 1.65 1.20
N ALA A 194 -3.59 0.63 1.47
CA ALA A 194 -3.47 0.06 2.81
C ALA A 194 -2.99 1.11 3.82
N PHE A 195 -2.02 1.94 3.43
CA PHE A 195 -1.52 3.00 4.30
C PHE A 195 -2.54 4.12 4.56
N ALA A 196 -3.28 4.54 3.53
CA ALA A 196 -4.35 5.51 3.66
C ALA A 196 -5.50 5.01 4.56
N GLU A 197 -5.79 3.70 4.51
CA GLU A 197 -6.74 3.06 5.43
C GLU A 197 -6.26 3.14 6.89
N GLN A 198 -4.97 2.84 7.15
CA GLN A 198 -4.41 2.98 8.49
C GLN A 198 -4.42 4.43 8.99
N LEU A 199 -4.15 5.41 8.11
CA LEU A 199 -4.25 6.83 8.45
C LEU A 199 -5.69 7.23 8.82
N SER A 200 -6.67 6.74 8.07
CA SER A 200 -8.10 6.97 8.36
C SER A 200 -8.46 6.45 9.75
N LEU A 201 -8.11 5.19 10.04
CA LEU A 201 -8.35 4.56 11.34
C LEU A 201 -7.63 5.30 12.47
N ALA A 202 -6.40 5.75 12.25
CA ALA A 202 -5.63 6.49 13.23
C ALA A 202 -6.26 7.86 13.55
N LEU A 203 -6.78 8.59 12.55
CA LEU A 203 -7.51 9.84 12.77
C LEU A 203 -8.82 9.62 13.53
N VAL A 204 -9.57 8.57 13.21
CA VAL A 204 -10.78 8.20 13.97
C VAL A 204 -10.45 7.89 15.44
N ARG A 205 -9.33 7.20 15.72
CA ARG A 205 -8.85 6.95 17.09
C ARG A 205 -8.48 8.24 17.84
N GLN A 206 -8.13 9.30 17.13
CA GLN A 206 -7.91 10.64 17.70
C GLN A 206 -9.22 11.45 17.84
N ALA A 207 -10.39 10.80 17.71
CA ALA A 207 -11.72 11.41 17.78
C ALA A 207 -11.97 12.52 16.75
N VAL A 208 -11.29 12.45 15.59
CA VAL A 208 -11.56 13.35 14.46
C VAL A 208 -12.93 12.97 13.86
N PRO A 209 -13.82 13.95 13.60
CA PRO A 209 -15.12 13.66 12.97
C PRO A 209 -14.96 13.00 11.60
N GLU A 210 -15.79 12.00 11.30
CA GLU A 210 -15.69 11.19 10.08
C GLU A 210 -15.68 12.03 8.80
N GLU A 211 -16.53 13.06 8.71
CA GLU A 211 -16.55 13.97 7.55
C GLU A 211 -15.19 14.65 7.30
N VAL A 212 -14.49 15.02 8.38
CA VAL A 212 -13.16 15.64 8.32
C VAL A 212 -12.10 14.60 7.96
N VAL A 213 -12.23 13.36 8.46
CA VAL A 213 -11.36 12.25 8.07
C VAL A 213 -11.46 11.99 6.57
N GLN A 214 -12.68 11.88 6.02
CA GLN A 214 -12.87 11.65 4.59
C GLN A 214 -12.28 12.77 3.73
N GLU A 215 -12.45 14.03 4.17
CA GLU A 215 -11.83 15.19 3.51
C GLU A 215 -10.29 15.10 3.54
N ALA A 216 -9.70 14.76 4.69
CA ALA A 216 -8.25 14.61 4.83
C ALA A 216 -7.67 13.44 4.02
N ILE A 217 -8.37 12.29 3.96
CA ILE A 217 -7.97 11.17 3.11
C ILE A 217 -8.13 11.52 1.62
N GLY A 218 -9.15 12.28 1.26
CA GLY A 218 -9.30 12.86 -0.07
C GLY A 218 -8.10 13.73 -0.45
N CYS A 219 -7.68 14.63 0.43
CA CYS A 219 -6.45 15.41 0.24
C CYS A 219 -5.22 14.51 0.15
N PHE A 220 -5.02 13.58 1.08
CA PHE A 220 -3.87 12.68 1.11
C PHE A 220 -3.72 11.87 -0.19
N ASN A 221 -4.83 11.44 -0.80
CA ASN A 221 -4.82 10.74 -2.09
C ASN A 221 -4.15 11.52 -3.23
N HIS A 222 -4.09 12.86 -3.15
CA HIS A 222 -3.37 13.66 -4.15
C HIS A 222 -1.86 13.45 -4.10
N LEU A 223 -1.31 12.96 -2.98
CA LEU A 223 0.11 12.60 -2.86
C LEU A 223 0.44 11.25 -3.51
N ARG A 224 -0.57 10.46 -3.93
CA ARG A 224 -0.38 9.09 -4.42
C ARG A 224 0.56 9.00 -5.61
N GLU A 225 0.38 9.83 -6.63
CA GLU A 225 1.27 9.78 -7.81
C GLU A 225 2.72 10.07 -7.40
N ALA A 226 2.94 11.05 -6.53
CA ALA A 226 4.27 11.35 -6.02
C ALA A 226 4.88 10.15 -5.26
N ILE A 227 4.09 9.51 -4.40
CA ILE A 227 4.53 8.40 -3.54
C ILE A 227 4.73 7.09 -4.33
N THR A 228 3.92 6.83 -5.35
CA THR A 228 3.95 5.57 -6.13
C THR A 228 4.76 5.65 -7.42
N ASN A 229 5.26 6.82 -7.80
CA ASN A 229 5.99 7.01 -9.06
C ASN A 229 7.23 6.10 -9.20
N GLY A 230 7.98 5.88 -8.10
CA GLY A 230 9.14 4.98 -8.11
C GLY A 230 8.77 3.54 -8.47
N TYR A 231 7.72 3.02 -7.82
CA TYR A 231 7.13 1.72 -8.16
C TYR A 231 6.69 1.65 -9.62
N GLN A 232 5.95 2.64 -10.10
CA GLN A 232 5.43 2.64 -11.47
C GLN A 232 6.54 2.65 -12.52
N ALA A 233 7.60 3.44 -12.29
CA ALA A 233 8.75 3.48 -13.17
C ALA A 233 9.46 2.11 -13.19
N GLY A 234 9.70 1.52 -12.01
CA GLY A 234 10.32 0.19 -11.90
C GLY A 234 9.46 -0.91 -12.54
N ALA A 235 8.16 -0.92 -12.28
CA ALA A 235 7.23 -1.87 -12.88
C ALA A 235 7.15 -1.72 -14.40
N THR A 236 7.15 -0.49 -14.92
CA THR A 236 7.19 -0.23 -16.37
C THR A 236 8.49 -0.75 -16.99
N HIS A 237 9.63 -0.49 -16.35
CA HIS A 237 10.93 -0.96 -16.82
C HIS A 237 11.04 -2.48 -16.80
N ALA A 238 10.66 -3.11 -15.68
CA ALA A 238 10.59 -4.56 -15.54
C ALA A 238 9.70 -5.18 -16.63
N TRP A 239 8.53 -4.58 -16.87
CA TRP A 239 7.61 -5.05 -17.91
C TRP A 239 8.20 -4.94 -19.32
N GLN A 240 8.88 -3.84 -19.65
CA GLN A 240 9.56 -3.68 -20.94
C GLN A 240 10.70 -4.68 -21.13
N ARG A 241 11.35 -5.08 -20.04
CA ARG A 241 12.43 -6.06 -20.03
C ARG A 241 11.93 -7.50 -20.08
N ASP A 242 10.77 -7.78 -19.49
CA ASP A 242 10.13 -9.09 -19.44
C ASP A 242 9.60 -9.53 -20.82
N THR A 243 10.53 -9.86 -21.71
CA THR A 243 10.30 -10.31 -23.09
C THR A 243 10.67 -11.78 -23.23
N ALA A 244 10.10 -12.47 -24.22
CA ALA A 244 10.45 -13.86 -24.54
C ALA A 244 11.96 -14.05 -24.73
N ARG A 245 12.62 -13.07 -25.40
CA ARG A 245 14.08 -13.06 -25.57
C ARG A 245 14.83 -12.98 -24.25
N TRP A 246 14.46 -12.06 -23.35
CA TRP A 246 15.11 -11.97 -22.04
C TRP A 246 14.92 -13.27 -21.24
N ARG A 247 13.74 -13.89 -21.30
CA ARG A 247 13.48 -15.17 -20.63
C ARG A 247 14.33 -16.31 -21.19
N GLU A 248 14.51 -16.38 -22.51
CA GLU A 248 15.41 -17.31 -23.18
C GLU A 248 16.88 -17.05 -22.78
N GLU A 249 17.31 -15.79 -22.69
CA GLU A 249 18.64 -15.42 -22.23
C GLU A 249 18.88 -15.91 -20.78
N VAL A 250 17.93 -15.69 -19.87
CA VAL A 250 18.02 -16.18 -18.49
C VAL A 250 18.13 -17.70 -18.43
N THR A 251 17.32 -18.44 -19.21
CA THR A 251 17.34 -19.91 -19.21
C THR A 251 18.59 -20.50 -19.87
N SER A 252 19.09 -19.91 -20.95
CA SER A 252 20.30 -20.38 -21.64
C SER A 252 21.54 -20.37 -20.72
N VAL A 253 21.67 -19.34 -19.88
CA VAL A 253 22.74 -19.21 -18.89
C VAL A 253 22.66 -20.27 -17.79
N THR A 254 21.46 -20.82 -17.52
CA THR A 254 21.29 -21.85 -16.48
C THR A 254 21.76 -23.25 -16.86
N SER A 255 21.94 -23.53 -18.16
CA SER A 255 22.28 -24.87 -18.65
C SER A 255 23.74 -25.30 -18.38
N THR A 256 24.64 -24.37 -18.09
CA THR A 256 26.10 -24.65 -18.06
C THR A 256 26.68 -24.93 -16.67
N ASN A 257 25.97 -24.64 -15.58
CA ASN A 257 26.49 -24.77 -14.20
C ASN A 257 25.51 -25.51 -13.26
N GLY A 258 25.39 -26.83 -13.39
CA GLY A 258 25.05 -27.84 -12.35
C GLY A 258 23.74 -27.74 -11.54
N ALA A 259 23.33 -26.56 -11.08
CA ALA A 259 22.04 -26.25 -10.49
C ALA A 259 21.54 -24.99 -11.18
N GLY A 260 20.53 -25.12 -12.05
CA GLY A 260 20.00 -23.99 -12.80
C GLY A 260 19.61 -22.85 -11.84
N ARG A 261 19.88 -21.60 -12.22
CA ARG A 261 19.55 -20.40 -11.42
C ARG A 261 18.10 -20.38 -10.92
N LEU A 262 17.17 -20.94 -11.70
CA LEU A 262 15.76 -21.12 -11.33
C LEU A 262 15.59 -22.04 -10.13
N ARG A 263 16.28 -23.18 -10.12
CA ARG A 263 16.28 -24.12 -9.00
C ARG A 263 16.91 -23.50 -7.76
N ALA A 264 18.04 -22.81 -7.91
CA ALA A 264 18.66 -22.10 -6.78
C ALA A 264 17.72 -21.07 -6.16
N PHE A 265 16.95 -20.33 -6.98
CA PHE A 265 15.90 -19.44 -6.48
C PHE A 265 14.79 -20.19 -5.75
N ALA A 266 14.27 -21.27 -6.34
CA ALA A 266 13.23 -22.08 -5.72
C ALA A 266 13.68 -22.69 -4.37
N GLU A 267 14.93 -23.15 -4.28
CA GLU A 267 15.53 -23.67 -3.05
C GLU A 267 15.59 -22.58 -1.96
N GLN A 268 16.08 -21.38 -2.28
CA GLN A 268 16.12 -20.27 -1.30
C GLN A 268 14.73 -19.79 -0.91
N LEU A 269 13.78 -19.76 -1.86
CA LEU A 269 12.41 -19.37 -1.58
C LEU A 269 11.73 -20.39 -0.66
N MET A 270 11.86 -21.68 -0.93
CA MET A 270 11.34 -22.74 -0.06
C MET A 270 11.97 -22.67 1.33
N ALA A 271 13.29 -22.54 1.44
CA ALA A 271 13.99 -22.42 2.73
C ALA A 271 13.54 -21.18 3.53
N THR A 272 13.17 -20.09 2.84
CA THR A 272 12.59 -18.90 3.47
C THR A 272 11.16 -19.15 3.93
N LEU A 273 10.33 -19.77 3.08
CA LEU A 273 8.92 -20.06 3.36
C LEU A 273 8.73 -21.14 4.44
N GLU A 274 9.69 -22.04 4.63
CA GLU A 274 9.66 -23.01 5.73
C GLU A 274 9.63 -22.34 7.12
N ARG A 275 10.16 -21.11 7.23
CA ARG A 275 10.07 -20.27 8.44
C ARG A 275 8.70 -19.60 8.60
N HIS A 276 7.90 -19.59 7.54
CA HIS A 276 6.57 -18.99 7.44
C HIS A 276 5.55 -20.05 7.01
N GLN A 277 5.39 -21.09 7.84
CA GLN A 277 4.52 -22.25 7.54
C GLN A 277 3.08 -21.87 7.19
N ASP A 278 2.56 -20.79 7.76
CA ASP A 278 1.22 -20.27 7.46
C ASP A 278 1.10 -19.81 5.99
N ILE A 279 2.17 -19.23 5.44
CA ILE A 279 2.24 -18.85 4.03
C ILE A 279 2.38 -20.10 3.17
N LEU A 280 3.32 -20.99 3.50
CA LEU A 280 3.57 -22.19 2.72
C LEU A 280 2.31 -23.06 2.56
N GLN A 281 1.53 -23.24 3.64
CA GLN A 281 0.31 -24.04 3.61
C GLN A 281 -0.84 -23.41 2.82
N GLY A 282 -0.85 -22.08 2.66
CA GLY A 282 -1.87 -21.37 1.89
C GLY A 282 -1.56 -21.22 0.39
N LEU A 283 -0.35 -21.61 -0.03
CA LEU A 283 0.01 -21.64 -1.45
C LEU A 283 -0.72 -22.77 -2.20
N PRO A 284 -0.92 -22.63 -3.52
CA PRO A 284 -1.35 -23.75 -4.37
C PRO A 284 -0.46 -25.00 -4.13
N PRO A 285 -1.01 -26.22 -4.11
CA PRO A 285 -0.25 -27.45 -3.83
C PRO A 285 1.01 -27.61 -4.71
N GLU A 286 0.95 -27.13 -5.95
CA GLU A 286 2.06 -27.12 -6.90
C GLU A 286 3.24 -26.28 -6.38
N LEU A 287 2.97 -25.19 -5.66
CA LEU A 287 3.99 -24.29 -5.10
C LEU A 287 4.46 -24.70 -3.69
N GLN A 288 3.91 -25.77 -3.10
CA GLN A 288 4.29 -26.26 -1.78
C GLN A 288 5.50 -27.21 -1.80
N SER A 289 6.04 -27.50 -2.99
CA SER A 289 7.21 -28.37 -3.18
C SER A 289 8.27 -27.67 -4.01
N LEU A 290 9.54 -28.03 -3.80
CA LEU A 290 10.65 -27.51 -4.58
C LEU A 290 10.46 -27.80 -6.07
N GLU A 291 10.09 -29.04 -6.42
CA GLU A 291 9.92 -29.49 -7.80
C GLU A 291 8.77 -28.77 -8.51
N GLY A 292 7.67 -28.51 -7.80
CA GLY A 292 6.54 -27.81 -8.38
C GLY A 292 6.80 -26.30 -8.53
N MET A 293 7.48 -25.67 -7.57
CA MET A 293 7.93 -24.28 -7.71
C MET A 293 8.94 -24.11 -8.86
N GLU A 294 9.91 -25.02 -8.98
CA GLU A 294 10.84 -25.04 -10.10
C GLU A 294 10.10 -25.20 -11.44
N ARG A 295 9.09 -26.06 -11.51
CA ARG A 295 8.28 -26.28 -12.72
C ARG A 295 7.50 -25.02 -13.13
N GLU A 296 6.87 -24.32 -12.20
CA GLU A 296 6.14 -23.08 -12.50
C GLU A 296 7.08 -21.98 -12.99
N LEU A 297 8.27 -21.86 -12.38
CA LEU A 297 9.30 -20.93 -12.84
C LEU A 297 9.76 -21.29 -14.26
N GLN A 298 10.03 -22.57 -14.53
CA GLN A 298 10.39 -23.03 -15.87
C GLN A 298 9.27 -22.75 -16.88
N ALA A 299 7.99 -22.93 -16.50
CA ALA A 299 6.85 -22.62 -17.35
C ALA A 299 6.77 -21.12 -17.68
N TYR A 300 6.96 -20.24 -16.69
CA TYR A 300 7.05 -18.80 -16.92
C TYR A 300 8.15 -18.44 -17.91
N PHE A 301 9.37 -18.94 -17.70
CA PHE A 301 10.51 -18.63 -18.55
C PHE A 301 10.43 -19.27 -19.95
N SER A 302 9.68 -20.35 -20.11
CA SER A 302 9.46 -21.00 -21.42
C SER A 302 8.25 -20.42 -22.16
N SER A 303 7.45 -19.58 -21.51
CA SER A 303 6.19 -19.10 -22.08
C SER A 303 6.40 -17.87 -22.98
N GLU A 304 5.71 -17.88 -24.12
CA GLU A 304 5.60 -16.70 -25.00
C GLU A 304 4.61 -15.67 -24.44
N ALA A 305 3.64 -16.10 -23.63
CA ALA A 305 2.65 -15.21 -23.04
C ALA A 305 3.13 -14.66 -21.69
N GLY A 306 2.64 -13.49 -21.31
CA GLY A 306 2.94 -12.83 -20.03
C GLY A 306 2.35 -13.54 -18.81
N TYR A 307 2.71 -14.81 -18.58
CA TYR A 307 2.38 -15.53 -17.36
C TYR A 307 3.07 -14.91 -16.15
N SER A 308 2.61 -15.27 -14.96
CA SER A 308 3.33 -14.98 -13.72
C SER A 308 4.49 -15.95 -13.52
N PRO A 309 5.61 -15.53 -12.90
CA PRO A 309 6.65 -16.42 -12.41
C PRO A 309 6.13 -17.49 -11.44
N LEU A 310 5.16 -17.13 -10.60
CA LEU A 310 4.53 -18.01 -9.62
C LEU A 310 3.03 -17.69 -9.61
N PRO A 311 2.16 -18.48 -10.25
CA PRO A 311 0.74 -18.20 -10.32
C PRO A 311 0.12 -18.41 -8.94
N LEU A 312 -0.13 -17.31 -8.22
CA LEU A 312 -0.68 -17.38 -6.87
C LEU A 312 -2.19 -17.55 -6.86
N TRP A 313 -2.90 -17.32 -7.98
CA TRP A 313 -4.35 -17.45 -8.01
C TRP A 313 -4.83 -18.78 -8.61
N PRO A 314 -5.80 -19.48 -8.00
CA PRO A 314 -6.47 -19.16 -6.73
C PRO A 314 -5.60 -19.50 -5.50
N THR A 315 -5.61 -18.64 -4.48
CA THR A 315 -4.93 -18.86 -3.20
C THR A 315 -5.86 -18.57 -2.03
N SER A 316 -5.65 -19.28 -0.92
CA SER A 316 -6.29 -19.00 0.37
C SER A 316 -5.53 -18.00 1.23
N LEU A 317 -4.40 -17.48 0.75
CA LEU A 317 -3.57 -16.53 1.50
C LEU A 317 -4.31 -15.19 1.67
N SER A 318 -4.15 -14.61 2.85
CA SER A 318 -4.56 -13.23 3.08
C SER A 318 -3.65 -12.25 2.31
N LEU A 319 -4.10 -11.00 2.14
CA LEU A 319 -3.31 -9.96 1.47
C LEU A 319 -1.98 -9.68 2.16
N ASP A 320 -1.95 -9.75 3.51
CA ASP A 320 -0.73 -9.64 4.32
C ASP A 320 0.21 -10.82 4.08
N GLN A 321 -0.33 -12.04 4.06
CA GLN A 321 0.47 -13.23 3.75
C GLN A 321 1.04 -13.18 2.32
N LEU A 322 0.28 -12.71 1.34
CA LEU A 322 0.77 -12.52 -0.02
C LEU A 322 1.84 -11.42 -0.10
N ALA A 323 1.70 -10.32 0.65
CA ALA A 323 2.73 -9.29 0.71
C ALA A 323 4.04 -9.85 1.30
N ARG A 324 3.94 -10.63 2.39
CA ARG A 324 5.08 -11.35 2.97
C ARG A 324 5.69 -12.38 2.00
N PHE A 325 4.87 -13.10 1.24
CA PHE A 325 5.34 -14.04 0.22
C PHE A 325 6.21 -13.36 -0.84
N VAL A 326 5.74 -12.25 -1.41
CA VAL A 326 6.49 -11.51 -2.44
C VAL A 326 7.84 -11.03 -1.91
N GLU A 327 7.89 -10.69 -0.63
CA GLU A 327 9.13 -10.29 0.03
C GLU A 327 10.06 -11.46 0.34
N CYS A 328 9.53 -12.62 0.74
CA CYS A 328 10.31 -13.86 0.82
C CYS A 328 10.96 -14.18 -0.53
N ALA A 329 10.23 -13.99 -1.63
CA ALA A 329 10.76 -14.15 -2.98
C ALA A 329 11.85 -13.10 -3.31
N ARG A 330 11.68 -11.84 -2.90
CA ARG A 330 12.72 -10.81 -3.06
C ARG A 330 14.02 -11.22 -2.36
N ARG A 331 13.94 -11.69 -1.11
CA ARG A 331 15.11 -12.16 -0.34
C ARG A 331 15.76 -13.36 -1.00
N ALA A 332 14.96 -14.34 -1.40
CA ALA A 332 15.44 -15.53 -2.08
C ALA A 332 16.17 -15.20 -3.40
N LEU A 333 15.73 -14.19 -4.15
CA LEU A 333 16.45 -13.72 -5.35
C LEU A 333 17.84 -13.16 -5.01
N VAL A 334 17.96 -12.40 -3.92
CA VAL A 334 19.24 -11.84 -3.43
C VAL A 334 20.16 -12.96 -2.94
N GLU A 335 19.64 -13.88 -2.13
CA GLU A 335 20.39 -15.02 -1.58
C GLU A 335 20.85 -15.98 -2.67
N ALA A 336 20.02 -16.20 -3.70
CA ALA A 336 20.37 -16.96 -4.90
C ALA A 336 21.29 -16.19 -5.87
N ARG A 337 21.76 -14.99 -5.50
CA ARG A 337 22.72 -14.15 -6.24
C ARG A 337 22.29 -13.85 -7.67
N TRP A 338 21.01 -13.56 -7.86
CA TRP A 338 20.53 -13.09 -9.16
C TRP A 338 21.18 -11.75 -9.52
N PRO A 339 21.47 -11.52 -10.81
CA PRO A 339 21.83 -10.18 -11.28
C PRO A 339 20.75 -9.17 -10.85
N PRO A 340 21.11 -7.98 -10.33
CA PRO A 340 20.14 -7.05 -9.76
C PRO A 340 18.97 -6.70 -10.68
N GLU A 341 19.24 -6.50 -11.97
CA GLU A 341 18.21 -6.18 -12.97
C GLU A 341 17.24 -7.36 -13.23
N ASP A 342 17.76 -8.60 -13.25
CA ASP A 342 16.92 -9.79 -13.44
C ASP A 342 16.08 -10.04 -12.18
N ALA A 343 16.67 -9.87 -11.00
CA ALA A 343 15.97 -9.97 -9.71
C ALA A 343 14.84 -8.94 -9.61
N LEU A 344 15.10 -7.68 -9.99
CA LEU A 344 14.08 -6.63 -10.01
C LEU A 344 12.94 -6.98 -11.00
N THR A 345 13.28 -7.50 -12.18
CA THR A 345 12.28 -7.88 -13.18
C THR A 345 11.34 -8.95 -12.65
N ILE A 346 11.88 -10.02 -12.06
CA ILE A 346 11.09 -11.10 -11.45
C ILE A 346 10.29 -10.59 -10.26
N TYR A 347 10.90 -9.76 -9.41
CA TYR A 347 10.24 -9.18 -8.25
C TYR A 347 8.99 -8.37 -8.65
N PHE A 348 9.10 -7.50 -9.66
CA PHE A 348 7.94 -6.76 -10.17
C PHE A 348 6.89 -7.67 -10.81
N ALA A 349 7.30 -8.72 -11.52
CA ALA A 349 6.36 -9.71 -12.07
C ALA A 349 5.61 -10.48 -10.96
N LEU A 350 6.28 -10.83 -9.86
CA LEU A 350 5.63 -11.42 -8.67
C LEU A 350 4.74 -10.42 -7.94
N ARG A 351 5.16 -9.16 -7.84
CA ARG A 351 4.36 -8.11 -7.19
C ARG A 351 3.08 -7.81 -7.95
N GLU A 352 3.12 -7.95 -9.26
CA GLU A 352 1.95 -7.84 -10.10
C GLU A 352 0.91 -8.94 -9.86
N GLU A 353 1.33 -10.16 -9.50
CA GLU A 353 0.39 -11.18 -9.01
C GLU A 353 -0.24 -10.81 -7.67
N TRP A 354 0.52 -10.18 -6.78
CA TRP A 354 -0.05 -9.64 -5.55
C TRP A 354 -1.08 -8.54 -5.85
N GLU A 355 -0.81 -7.62 -6.77
CA GLU A 355 -1.79 -6.61 -7.22
C GLU A 355 -3.04 -7.27 -7.82
N ARG A 356 -2.86 -8.36 -8.58
CA ARG A 356 -3.96 -9.12 -9.19
C ARG A 356 -4.79 -9.85 -8.13
N ALA A 357 -4.15 -10.49 -7.16
CA ALA A 357 -4.80 -11.13 -6.03
C ALA A 357 -5.56 -10.10 -5.17
N HIS A 358 -4.96 -8.93 -4.94
CA HIS A 358 -5.62 -7.81 -4.27
C HIS A 358 -6.88 -7.35 -5.02
N LEU A 359 -6.78 -7.14 -6.34
CA LEU A 359 -7.92 -6.82 -7.18
C LEU A 359 -9.02 -7.89 -7.07
N ASN A 360 -8.67 -9.17 -7.18
CA ASN A 360 -9.63 -10.26 -7.09
C ASN A 360 -10.28 -10.39 -5.70
N SER A 361 -9.54 -10.10 -4.62
CA SER A 361 -10.10 -9.99 -3.27
C SER A 361 -11.17 -8.90 -3.21
N ARG A 362 -10.86 -7.68 -3.69
CA ARG A 362 -11.83 -6.56 -3.69
C ARG A 362 -13.04 -6.82 -4.57
N LEU A 363 -12.85 -7.45 -5.72
CA LEU A 363 -13.94 -7.87 -6.61
C LEU A 363 -14.82 -8.95 -5.96
N SER A 364 -14.22 -9.89 -5.24
CA SER A 364 -14.94 -10.93 -4.50
C SER A 364 -15.76 -10.34 -3.35
N GLU A 365 -15.19 -9.41 -2.59
CA GLU A 365 -15.88 -8.65 -1.54
C GLU A 365 -17.09 -7.90 -2.10
N LEU A 366 -16.94 -7.25 -3.25
CA LEU A 366 -18.01 -6.56 -3.97
C LEU A 366 -19.12 -7.53 -4.42
N ALA A 367 -18.73 -8.67 -5.00
CA ALA A 367 -19.68 -9.69 -5.44
C ALA A 367 -20.47 -10.28 -4.25
N ALA A 368 -19.80 -10.54 -3.13
CA ALA A 368 -20.45 -11.00 -1.90
C ALA A 368 -21.45 -9.97 -1.34
N CYS A 369 -21.18 -8.69 -1.55
CA CYS A 369 -22.04 -7.59 -1.10
C CYS A 369 -23.27 -7.40 -1.99
N THR A 370 -23.14 -7.63 -3.29
CA THR A 370 -24.17 -7.34 -4.29
C THR A 370 -25.15 -8.48 -4.51
N ARG A 371 -24.72 -9.75 -4.35
CA ARG A 371 -25.58 -10.94 -4.50
C ARG A 371 -26.76 -10.98 -3.51
N PRO A 372 -26.59 -10.76 -2.19
CA PRO A 372 -27.68 -10.89 -1.23
C PRO A 372 -28.77 -9.82 -1.40
N HIS A 373 -28.38 -8.64 -1.90
CA HIS A 373 -29.26 -7.49 -2.04
C HIS A 373 -30.06 -7.50 -3.35
N GLY A 374 -29.92 -8.57 -4.16
CA GLY A 374 -30.58 -8.67 -5.45
C GLY A 374 -30.28 -7.47 -6.35
N VAL A 375 -29.07 -6.90 -6.26
CA VAL A 375 -28.65 -5.77 -7.10
C VAL A 375 -28.92 -6.17 -8.54
N THR A 376 -29.98 -5.59 -9.09
CA THR A 376 -30.54 -6.08 -10.35
C THR A 376 -29.54 -5.86 -11.47
N GLN A 377 -29.59 -6.69 -12.51
CA GLN A 377 -28.87 -6.42 -13.76
C GLN A 377 -29.11 -4.99 -14.27
N VAL A 378 -30.28 -4.42 -13.97
CA VAL A 378 -30.65 -3.04 -14.28
C VAL A 378 -29.79 -2.01 -13.55
N ALA A 379 -29.44 -2.23 -12.27
CA ALA A 379 -28.56 -1.32 -11.53
C ALA A 379 -27.15 -1.29 -12.15
N TRP A 380 -26.59 -2.45 -12.49
CA TRP A 380 -25.31 -2.55 -13.18
C TRP A 380 -25.34 -1.98 -14.61
N MET A 381 -26.46 -2.08 -15.33
CA MET A 381 -26.63 -1.43 -16.64
C MET A 381 -26.70 0.11 -16.54
N ARG A 382 -27.23 0.65 -15.44
CA ARG A 382 -27.33 2.10 -15.21
C ARG A 382 -26.03 2.72 -14.70
N PHE A 383 -25.20 1.93 -14.01
CA PHE A 383 -23.94 2.38 -13.43
C PHE A 383 -23.00 3.08 -14.45
N PRO A 384 -22.71 2.52 -15.65
CA PRO A 384 -21.96 3.24 -16.68
C PRO A 384 -22.56 4.59 -17.08
N LEU A 385 -23.89 4.64 -17.22
CA LEU A 385 -24.60 5.87 -17.62
C LEU A 385 -24.49 6.95 -16.54
N ARG A 386 -24.60 6.56 -15.26
CA ARG A 386 -24.43 7.48 -14.13
C ARG A 386 -23.01 8.00 -14.02
N ILE A 387 -22.01 7.13 -14.22
CA ILE A 387 -20.62 7.56 -14.29
C ILE A 387 -20.43 8.54 -15.44
N LEU A 388 -20.93 8.24 -16.64
CA LEU A 388 -20.85 9.15 -17.79
C LEU A 388 -21.48 10.51 -17.48
N GLN A 389 -22.68 10.53 -16.89
CA GLN A 389 -23.35 11.76 -16.48
C GLN A 389 -22.53 12.54 -15.43
N ALA A 390 -22.01 11.86 -14.41
CA ALA A 390 -21.19 12.49 -13.39
C ALA A 390 -19.91 13.08 -13.97
N LEU A 391 -19.24 12.35 -14.87
CA LEU A 391 -18.02 12.81 -15.54
C LEU A 391 -18.28 13.98 -16.50
N GLN A 392 -19.42 14.01 -17.19
CA GLN A 392 -19.79 15.13 -18.07
C GLN A 392 -19.93 16.46 -17.32
N THR A 393 -20.26 16.42 -16.03
CA THR A 393 -20.31 17.64 -15.21
C THR A 393 -18.93 18.13 -14.76
N ARG A 394 -17.85 17.36 -15.01
CA ARG A 394 -16.49 17.65 -14.56
C ARG A 394 -15.63 18.12 -15.74
N PRO A 395 -15.19 19.40 -15.78
CA PRO A 395 -14.38 19.93 -16.88
C PRO A 395 -13.11 19.12 -17.17
N ALA A 396 -12.45 18.61 -16.13
CA ALA A 396 -11.24 17.79 -16.25
C ALA A 396 -11.47 16.44 -16.96
N ALA A 397 -12.69 15.92 -16.98
CA ALA A 397 -13.02 14.63 -17.59
C ALA A 397 -13.59 14.74 -19.02
N ALA A 398 -13.86 15.96 -19.51
CA ALA A 398 -14.52 16.18 -20.79
C ALA A 398 -13.77 15.56 -21.98
N GLY A 399 -12.43 15.67 -22.00
CA GLY A 399 -11.60 15.10 -23.06
C GLY A 399 -11.71 13.57 -23.15
N VAL A 400 -11.66 12.89 -22.01
CA VAL A 400 -11.76 11.42 -21.96
C VAL A 400 -13.18 10.95 -22.29
N CYS A 401 -14.21 11.66 -21.81
CA CYS A 401 -15.60 11.30 -22.10
C CYS A 401 -15.97 11.37 -23.59
N ASN A 402 -15.30 12.25 -24.34
CA ASN A 402 -15.50 12.39 -25.78
C ASN A 402 -14.69 11.37 -26.61
N HIS A 403 -13.80 10.59 -25.97
CA HIS A 403 -13.01 9.60 -26.67
C HIS A 403 -13.88 8.38 -27.04
N HIS A 404 -13.85 7.96 -28.31
CA HIS A 404 -14.69 6.87 -28.83
C HIS A 404 -14.50 5.52 -28.12
N ALA A 405 -13.30 5.23 -27.61
CA ALA A 405 -13.02 4.03 -26.82
C ALA A 405 -13.57 4.07 -25.37
N PHE A 406 -13.97 5.23 -24.87
CA PHE A 406 -14.33 5.41 -23.45
C PHE A 406 -15.55 4.59 -23.02
N PRO A 407 -16.68 4.60 -23.75
CA PRO A 407 -17.83 3.76 -23.42
C PRO A 407 -17.48 2.27 -23.34
N ARG A 408 -16.56 1.80 -24.19
CA ARG A 408 -16.14 0.40 -24.24
C ARG A 408 -15.26 0.02 -23.05
N CYS A 409 -14.29 0.87 -22.68
CA CYS A 409 -13.51 0.68 -21.46
C CYS A 409 -14.42 0.67 -20.21
N LEU A 410 -15.40 1.57 -20.12
CA LEU A 410 -16.36 1.62 -19.01
C LEU A 410 -17.28 0.38 -18.95
N ALA A 411 -17.73 -0.12 -20.10
CA ALA A 411 -18.48 -1.37 -20.19
C ALA A 411 -17.65 -2.56 -19.68
N ASN A 412 -16.37 -2.65 -20.07
CA ASN A 412 -15.47 -3.70 -19.62
C ASN A 412 -15.23 -3.65 -18.11
N ILE A 413 -15.00 -2.45 -17.55
CA ILE A 413 -14.89 -2.24 -16.10
C ILE A 413 -16.16 -2.75 -15.42
N SER A 414 -17.33 -2.41 -15.95
CA SER A 414 -18.62 -2.80 -15.37
C SER A 414 -18.84 -4.31 -15.42
N VAL A 415 -18.46 -4.97 -16.51
CA VAL A 415 -18.48 -6.44 -16.62
C VAL A 415 -17.55 -7.07 -15.58
N THR A 416 -16.36 -6.53 -15.35
CA THR A 416 -15.44 -7.03 -14.33
C THR A 416 -16.01 -6.88 -12.92
N LEU A 417 -16.54 -5.69 -12.61
CA LEU A 417 -17.20 -5.42 -11.33
C LEU A 417 -18.38 -6.38 -11.09
N GLN A 418 -19.17 -6.65 -12.13
CA GLN A 418 -20.31 -7.58 -12.06
C GLN A 418 -19.87 -9.05 -11.89
N LYS A 419 -18.81 -9.47 -12.60
CA LYS A 419 -18.29 -10.84 -12.49
C LYS A 419 -17.72 -11.14 -11.11
N GLY A 420 -17.15 -10.13 -10.44
CA GLY A 420 -16.50 -10.33 -9.14
C GLY A 420 -15.13 -10.99 -9.20
N CYS A 421 -14.56 -11.14 -10.40
CA CYS A 421 -13.20 -11.61 -10.62
C CYS A 421 -12.65 -11.07 -11.95
N CYS A 422 -11.32 -11.05 -12.07
CA CYS A 422 -10.57 -10.68 -13.25
C CYS A 422 -9.38 -11.62 -13.41
N ASP A 423 -9.53 -12.60 -14.30
CA ASP A 423 -8.50 -13.61 -14.51
C ASP A 423 -7.26 -13.02 -15.18
N ASP A 424 -7.40 -12.14 -16.17
CA ASP A 424 -6.27 -11.46 -16.80
C ASP A 424 -6.54 -9.96 -16.92
N PRO A 425 -6.22 -9.17 -15.87
CA PRO A 425 -6.42 -7.73 -15.90
C PRO A 425 -5.53 -7.04 -16.94
N ARG A 426 -4.37 -7.60 -17.31
CA ARG A 426 -3.50 -7.03 -18.35
C ARG A 426 -4.24 -7.03 -19.67
N HIS A 427 -4.63 -8.19 -20.16
CA HIS A 427 -5.30 -8.30 -21.45
C HIS A 427 -6.64 -7.56 -21.42
N HIS A 428 -7.38 -7.65 -20.32
CA HIS A 428 -8.73 -7.08 -20.22
C HIS A 428 -8.74 -5.56 -20.36
N PHE A 429 -7.79 -4.86 -19.74
CA PHE A 429 -7.74 -3.39 -19.77
C PHE A 429 -6.84 -2.83 -20.88
N GLN A 430 -5.78 -3.52 -21.29
CA GLN A 430 -4.80 -3.01 -22.25
C GLN A 430 -5.37 -2.78 -23.65
N ARG A 431 -6.20 -3.69 -24.15
CA ARG A 431 -6.69 -3.62 -25.54
C ARG A 431 -7.59 -2.41 -25.80
N GLU A 432 -8.38 -2.00 -24.81
CA GLU A 432 -9.45 -1.01 -25.01
C GLU A 432 -9.17 0.32 -24.31
N CYS A 433 -8.33 0.35 -23.26
CA CYS A 433 -8.04 1.56 -22.51
C CYS A 433 -6.70 2.21 -22.89
N SER A 434 -5.87 1.56 -23.72
CA SER A 434 -4.55 2.09 -24.14
C SER A 434 -4.62 3.40 -24.93
N SER A 435 -5.70 3.62 -25.70
CA SER A 435 -5.89 4.86 -26.47
C SER A 435 -6.45 6.02 -25.65
N LEU A 436 -6.93 5.79 -24.41
CA LEU A 436 -7.67 6.79 -23.64
C LEU A 436 -6.79 7.87 -22.99
N GLY A 437 -5.47 7.67 -22.94
CA GLY A 437 -4.57 8.60 -22.23
C GLY A 437 -4.94 8.74 -20.74
N LEU A 438 -5.34 7.64 -20.09
CA LEU A 438 -5.71 7.65 -18.68
C LEU A 438 -4.54 8.11 -17.81
N HIS A 439 -4.85 9.00 -16.87
CA HIS A 439 -3.94 9.56 -15.87
C HIS A 439 -4.58 9.48 -14.47
N HIS A 440 -3.79 9.60 -13.40
CA HIS A 440 -4.25 9.40 -12.02
C HIS A 440 -5.46 10.25 -11.66
N ALA A 441 -5.41 11.55 -11.95
CA ALA A 441 -6.50 12.47 -11.66
C ALA A 441 -7.82 12.06 -12.33
N PHE A 442 -7.77 11.51 -13.55
CA PHE A 442 -8.98 10.99 -14.19
C PHE A 442 -9.55 9.77 -13.46
N LEU A 443 -8.70 8.84 -13.02
CA LEU A 443 -9.14 7.67 -12.27
C LEU A 443 -9.67 8.05 -10.88
N ASP A 444 -9.05 9.03 -10.21
CA ASP A 444 -9.60 9.61 -8.97
C ASP A 444 -11.00 10.18 -9.22
N VAL A 445 -11.17 10.93 -10.31
CA VAL A 445 -12.47 11.45 -10.73
C VAL A 445 -13.47 10.32 -11.04
N LEU A 446 -13.05 9.22 -11.67
CA LEU A 446 -13.89 8.04 -11.92
C LEU A 446 -14.30 7.35 -10.62
N ILE A 447 -13.38 7.20 -9.67
CA ILE A 447 -13.63 6.60 -8.36
C ILE A 447 -14.58 7.46 -7.54
N GLU A 448 -14.38 8.77 -7.52
CA GLU A 448 -15.31 9.71 -6.89
C GLU A 448 -16.69 9.69 -7.55
N ALA A 449 -16.74 9.67 -8.88
CA ALA A 449 -17.97 9.56 -9.64
C ALA A 449 -18.69 8.23 -9.37
N SER A 450 -17.97 7.15 -9.09
CA SER A 450 -18.57 5.87 -8.73
C SER A 450 -19.28 5.92 -7.36
N ALA A 451 -18.76 6.71 -6.43
CA ALA A 451 -19.38 6.91 -5.12
C ALA A 451 -20.71 7.68 -5.25
N SER A 452 -20.77 8.71 -6.11
CA SER A 452 -22.01 9.46 -6.38
C SER A 452 -23.00 8.69 -7.27
N ALA A 453 -22.50 7.93 -8.25
CA ALA A 453 -23.29 7.06 -9.11
C ALA A 453 -23.92 5.89 -8.34
N GLY A 454 -23.38 5.55 -7.17
CA GLY A 454 -23.86 4.48 -6.30
C GLY A 454 -25.21 4.72 -5.63
N SER A 455 -25.96 5.77 -5.96
CA SER A 455 -27.32 5.98 -5.41
C SER A 455 -28.29 4.82 -5.69
N ASP A 456 -28.06 4.07 -6.77
CA ASP A 456 -28.80 2.85 -7.13
C ASP A 456 -28.20 1.57 -6.50
N LEU A 457 -27.09 1.69 -5.76
CA LEU A 457 -26.41 0.59 -5.05
C LEU A 457 -26.54 0.77 -3.53
N PRO A 458 -26.49 -0.32 -2.75
CA PRO A 458 -26.31 -0.20 -1.30
C PRO A 458 -25.04 0.62 -0.98
N PRO A 459 -25.01 1.49 0.05
CA PRO A 459 -23.83 2.30 0.39
C PRO A 459 -22.55 1.46 0.58
N GLU A 460 -22.67 0.27 1.16
CA GLU A 460 -21.56 -0.68 1.30
C GLU A 460 -21.01 -1.14 -0.05
N ALA A 461 -21.89 -1.40 -1.03
CA ALA A 461 -21.49 -1.80 -2.38
C ALA A 461 -20.83 -0.64 -3.14
N ALA A 462 -21.31 0.59 -2.99
CA ALA A 462 -20.68 1.78 -3.60
C ALA A 462 -19.23 1.97 -3.11
N SER A 463 -18.98 1.80 -1.80
CA SER A 463 -17.63 1.83 -1.24
C SER A 463 -16.74 0.72 -1.82
N LYS A 464 -17.28 -0.50 -1.95
CA LYS A 464 -16.56 -1.63 -2.55
C LYS A 464 -16.28 -1.46 -4.04
N VAL A 465 -17.17 -0.80 -4.79
CA VAL A 465 -16.92 -0.40 -6.18
C VAL A 465 -15.72 0.56 -6.25
N ALA A 466 -15.69 1.58 -5.40
CA ALA A 466 -14.57 2.51 -5.33
C ALA A 466 -13.25 1.79 -4.99
N ALA A 467 -13.27 0.84 -4.05
CA ALA A 467 -12.10 0.02 -3.70
C ALA A 467 -11.63 -0.89 -4.86
N ALA A 468 -12.57 -1.52 -5.57
CA ALA A 468 -12.26 -2.33 -6.76
C ALA A 468 -11.67 -1.47 -7.88
N LEU A 469 -12.24 -0.28 -8.14
CA LEU A 469 -11.70 0.67 -9.13
C LEU A 469 -10.30 1.17 -8.76
N ARG A 470 -10.02 1.42 -7.47
CA ARG A 470 -8.66 1.71 -6.99
C ARG A 470 -7.72 0.55 -7.29
N SER A 471 -8.14 -0.68 -7.05
CA SER A 471 -7.34 -1.88 -7.33
C SER A 471 -7.14 -2.14 -8.83
N MET A 472 -8.01 -1.64 -9.71
CA MET A 472 -7.84 -1.68 -11.16
C MET A 472 -6.83 -0.65 -11.69
N ARG A 473 -6.49 0.36 -10.89
CA ARG A 473 -5.65 1.50 -11.31
C ARG A 473 -4.30 1.10 -11.90
N PRO A 474 -3.49 0.21 -11.30
CA PRO A 474 -2.18 -0.14 -11.87
C PRO A 474 -2.30 -0.64 -13.31
N TRP A 475 -3.33 -1.45 -13.58
CA TRP A 475 -3.60 -2.06 -14.88
C TRP A 475 -4.09 -1.05 -15.92
N LEU A 476 -4.97 -0.14 -15.51
CA LEU A 476 -5.48 0.94 -16.36
C LEU A 476 -4.37 1.94 -16.72
N MET A 477 -3.47 2.24 -15.79
CA MET A 477 -2.37 3.20 -15.98
C MET A 477 -1.21 2.65 -16.82
N ARG A 478 -0.87 1.36 -16.69
CA ARG A 478 0.18 0.74 -17.53
C ARG A 478 -0.21 0.72 -19.02
N SER A 479 -1.49 0.49 -19.28
CA SER A 479 -2.05 0.43 -20.64
C SER A 479 -1.90 1.72 -21.44
N SER A 480 -1.93 2.89 -20.78
CA SER A 480 -1.85 4.19 -21.48
C SER A 480 -0.42 4.55 -21.90
N ARG A 481 0.61 4.02 -21.22
CA ARG A 481 2.02 4.34 -21.51
C ARG A 481 2.58 3.56 -22.71
N SER A 482 2.11 2.35 -22.96
CA SER A 482 2.60 1.53 -24.08
C SER A 482 2.14 2.03 -25.45
N GLY A 483 0.95 2.63 -25.54
CA GLY A 483 0.41 3.13 -26.81
C GLY A 483 1.17 4.34 -27.39
N GLY A 484 1.81 5.15 -26.53
CA GLY A 484 2.53 6.35 -26.95
C GLY A 484 3.90 6.10 -27.61
N ALA A 485 4.53 4.94 -27.34
CA ALA A 485 5.84 4.61 -27.89
C ALA A 485 5.75 4.11 -29.35
N GLY A 486 4.70 3.36 -29.69
CA GLY A 486 4.49 2.86 -31.07
C GLY A 486 4.14 3.96 -32.06
N LEU A 487 3.26 4.89 -31.67
CA LEU A 487 2.83 6.00 -32.55
C LEU A 487 3.92 7.05 -32.83
N ARG A 488 5.01 7.10 -32.04
CA ARG A 488 6.17 7.97 -32.31
C ARG A 488 7.26 7.31 -33.13
N ALA A 489 7.20 6.01 -33.36
CA ALA A 489 8.16 5.30 -34.21
C ALA A 489 7.69 5.23 -35.68
N GLU A 490 6.39 5.46 -35.93
CA GLU A 490 5.77 5.47 -37.26
C GLU A 490 5.51 6.89 -37.82
N ALA A 491 5.78 7.94 -37.03
CA ALA A 491 5.72 9.35 -37.43
C ALA A 491 7.11 9.98 -37.31
#